data_AF-A0AA38IUI0-F1
#
_entry.id   AF-A0AA38IUI0-F1
#
_cell.length_a   1.000
_cell.length_b   1.000
_cell.length_c   1.000
_cell.angle_alpha   90.00
_cell.angle_beta   90.00
_cell.angle_gamma   90.00
#
_symmetry.space_group_name_H-M   'P 1'
#
loop_
_entity.id
_entity.type
_entity.pdbx_description
1 polymer ?
#
loop_
_entity_poly.entity_id
_entity_poly.type
_entity_poly.pdbx_seq_one_letter_code
_entity_poly.pdbx_strand_id
1 'polypeptide(L)'
;MNAGNSSRIELLRKDNFDTWKLQMQAVLIKGDLWEYVSGTCVKPEATATNAAAIAEWVKNDSKARSDIVLSISPTELKQIKNCDTSRSMWLRLEEIYQ
;
A
#
# COMPACT_ATOMS: atom_id res chain seq x y z
N MET A 1 19.38 2.11 -16.42
CA MET A 1 17.97 2.44 -16.73
C MET A 1 17.17 1.17 -16.56
N ASN A 2 16.37 1.05 -15.50
CA ASN A 2 15.35 0.00 -15.40
C ASN A 2 14.02 0.71 -15.27
N ALA A 3 13.34 0.90 -16.39
CA ALA A 3 11.92 1.17 -16.39
C ALA A 3 11.26 -0.11 -15.86
N GLY A 4 11.06 -0.19 -14.54
CA GLY A 4 10.26 -1.24 -13.95
C GLY A 4 8.90 -1.18 -14.62
N ASN A 5 8.53 -2.20 -15.36
CA ASN A 5 7.24 -2.31 -16.04
C ASN A 5 6.13 -2.12 -15.00
N SER A 6 5.64 -0.89 -14.89
CA SER A 6 4.40 -0.53 -14.20
C SER A 6 3.28 -1.25 -14.94
N SER A 7 2.86 -2.38 -14.40
CA SER A 7 1.60 -3.00 -14.82
C SER A 7 0.54 -1.90 -14.73
N ARG A 8 -0.03 -1.49 -15.86
CA ARG A 8 -1.05 -0.44 -15.90
C ARG A 8 -2.32 -1.00 -15.28
N ILE A 9 -2.49 -0.77 -13.99
CA ILE A 9 -3.74 -1.05 -13.29
C ILE A 9 -4.67 0.15 -13.47
N GLU A 10 -5.97 -0.11 -13.50
CA GLU A 10 -6.95 0.97 -13.58
C GLU A 10 -6.91 1.78 -12.28
N LEU A 11 -7.01 3.11 -12.35
CA LEU A 11 -7.05 3.92 -11.14
C LEU A 11 -8.32 3.64 -10.33
N LEU A 12 -8.18 3.57 -9.00
CA LEU A 12 -9.34 3.39 -8.10
C LEU A 12 -10.37 4.50 -8.29
N ARG A 13 -11.61 4.09 -8.49
CA ARG A 13 -12.83 4.90 -8.52
C ARG A 13 -13.89 4.20 -7.68
N LYS A 14 -15.02 4.87 -7.49
CA LYS A 14 -16.13 4.37 -6.65
C LYS A 14 -16.78 3.08 -7.16
N ASP A 15 -16.63 2.79 -8.45
CA ASP A 15 -17.34 1.74 -9.17
C ASP A 15 -16.44 0.56 -9.58
N ASN A 16 -15.14 0.59 -9.27
CA ASN A 16 -14.18 -0.43 -9.71
C ASN A 16 -13.35 -1.06 -8.58
N PHE A 17 -13.76 -0.90 -7.32
CA PHE A 17 -12.96 -1.29 -6.16
C PHE A 17 -12.56 -2.78 -6.18
N ASP A 18 -13.46 -3.72 -6.45
CA ASP A 18 -13.12 -5.15 -6.46
C ASP A 18 -12.02 -5.49 -7.49
N THR A 19 -12.13 -4.94 -8.69
CA THR A 19 -11.14 -5.11 -9.75
C THR A 19 -9.82 -4.43 -9.37
N TRP A 20 -9.88 -3.19 -8.88
CA TRP A 20 -8.70 -2.45 -8.42
C TRP A 20 -7.99 -3.19 -7.30
N LYS A 21 -8.73 -3.73 -6.33
CA LYS A 21 -8.23 -4.47 -5.19
C LYS A 21 -7.41 -5.68 -5.65
N LEU A 22 -7.97 -6.49 -6.55
CA LEU A 22 -7.27 -7.65 -7.11
C LEU A 22 -5.99 -7.25 -7.86
N GLN A 23 -6.06 -6.20 -8.68
CA GLN A 23 -4.93 -5.70 -9.46
C GLN A 23 -3.83 -5.11 -8.58
N MET A 24 -4.19 -4.29 -7.59
CA MET A 24 -3.25 -3.66 -6.66
C MET A 24 -2.59 -4.71 -5.76
N GLN A 25 -3.35 -5.71 -5.28
CA GLN A 25 -2.77 -6.83 -4.56
C GLN A 25 -1.72 -7.56 -5.41
N ALA A 26 -1.98 -7.81 -6.70
CA ALA A 26 -1.01 -8.44 -7.59
C ALA A 26 0.26 -7.59 -7.79
N VAL A 27 0.12 -6.26 -7.89
CA VAL A 27 1.27 -5.33 -7.97
C VAL A 27 2.10 -5.38 -6.69
N LEU A 28 1.47 -5.35 -5.52
CA LEU A 28 2.16 -5.41 -4.23
C LEU A 28 2.84 -6.76 -3.99
N ILE A 29 2.22 -7.87 -4.42
CA ILE A 29 2.85 -9.21 -4.36
C ILE A 29 4.09 -9.25 -5.26
N LYS A 30 3.99 -8.74 -6.49
CA LYS A 30 5.14 -8.67 -7.42
C LYS A 30 6.29 -7.83 -6.88
N GLY A 31 6.02 -6.86 -6.01
CA GLY A 31 7.01 -6.00 -5.37
C GLY A 31 7.53 -6.50 -4.03
N ASP A 32 7.08 -7.66 -3.53
CA ASP A 32 7.35 -8.16 -2.17
C ASP A 32 6.87 -7.18 -1.08
N LEU A 33 5.77 -6.48 -1.33
CA LEU A 33 5.22 -5.44 -0.45
C LEU A 33 3.89 -5.84 0.21
N TRP A 34 3.24 -6.90 -0.28
CA TRP A 34 1.91 -7.29 0.19
C TRP A 34 1.86 -7.58 1.70
N GLU A 35 2.92 -8.15 2.27
CA GLU A 35 2.97 -8.51 3.70
C GLU A 35 2.80 -7.31 4.64
N TYR A 36 3.20 -6.11 4.22
CA TYR A 36 3.04 -4.87 4.99
C TYR A 36 1.58 -4.39 4.95
N VAL A 37 0.93 -4.53 3.79
CA VAL A 37 -0.47 -4.14 3.56
C VAL A 37 -1.43 -5.12 4.24
N SER A 38 -1.19 -6.42 4.07
CA SER A 38 -1.94 -7.51 4.70
C SER A 38 -1.74 -7.59 6.21
N GLY A 39 -0.76 -6.86 6.76
CA GLY A 39 -0.45 -6.84 8.19
C GLY A 39 0.22 -8.12 8.68
N THR A 40 0.66 -8.97 7.77
CA THR A 40 1.47 -10.16 8.11
C THR A 40 2.82 -9.73 8.67
N CYS A 41 3.41 -8.67 8.10
CA CYS A 41 4.65 -8.06 8.57
C CYS A 41 4.31 -6.83 9.45
N VAL A 42 4.25 -7.04 10.76
CA VAL A 42 3.93 -5.99 11.74
C VAL A 42 5.16 -5.13 12.04
N LYS A 43 4.97 -3.81 12.16
CA LYS A 43 6.04 -2.88 12.56
C LYS A 43 6.62 -3.30 13.91
N PRO A 44 7.93 -3.56 14.02
CA PRO A 44 8.54 -3.90 15.30
C PRO A 44 8.43 -2.73 16.30
N GLU A 45 8.21 -3.07 17.57
CA GLU A 45 8.34 -2.09 18.66
C GLU A 45 9.80 -1.65 18.80
N ALA A 46 10.02 -0.38 19.17
CA ALA A 46 11.36 0.17 19.30
C ALA A 46 12.11 -0.41 20.51
N THR A 47 13.28 -0.98 20.25
CA THR A 47 14.21 -1.47 21.28
C THR A 47 15.61 -0.92 21.02
N ALA A 48 16.53 -1.10 21.96
CA ALA A 48 17.89 -0.58 21.85
C ALA A 48 18.70 -1.18 20.67
N THR A 49 18.29 -2.33 20.12
CA THR A 49 19.11 -3.10 19.16
C THR A 49 18.47 -3.28 17.78
N ASN A 50 17.21 -2.87 17.57
CA ASN A 50 16.46 -3.19 16.34
C ASN A 50 16.18 -2.00 15.43
N ALA A 51 16.92 -0.90 15.57
CA ALA A 51 16.74 0.31 14.75
C ALA A 51 16.81 0.03 13.23
N ALA A 52 17.69 -0.89 12.80
CA ALA A 52 17.81 -1.28 11.39
C ALA A 52 16.54 -1.97 10.86
N ALA A 53 15.95 -2.88 11.64
CA ALA A 53 14.73 -3.59 11.25
C ALA A 53 13.53 -2.63 11.15
N ILE A 54 13.44 -1.64 12.05
CA ILE A 54 12.40 -0.59 11.99
C ILE A 54 12.58 0.28 10.74
N ALA A 55 13.80 0.68 10.43
CA ALA A 55 14.09 1.47 9.24
C ALA A 55 13.75 0.70 7.95
N GLU A 56 14.05 -0.59 7.90
CA GLU A 56 13.68 -1.46 6.78
C GLU A 56 12.16 -1.60 6.65
N TRP A 57 11.44 -1.84 7.75
CA TRP A 57 9.99 -1.89 7.75
C TRP A 57 9.38 -0.59 7.24
N VAL A 58 9.83 0.57 7.76
CA VAL A 58 9.34 1.89 7.34
C VAL A 58 9.60 2.14 5.86
N LYS A 59 10.77 1.71 5.35
CA LYS A 59 11.12 1.85 3.94
C LYS A 59 10.18 1.06 3.04
N ASN A 60 9.89 -0.20 3.37
CA ASN A 60 9.02 -1.04 2.53
C ASN A 60 7.54 -0.66 2.68
N ASP A 61 7.07 -0.33 3.88
CA ASP A 61 5.72 0.25 4.06
C ASP A 61 5.56 1.54 3.26
N SER A 62 6.57 2.42 3.22
CA SER A 62 6.53 3.65 2.43
C SER A 62 6.46 3.40 0.92
N LYS A 63 7.11 2.35 0.41
CA LYS A 63 6.95 1.93 -1.00
C LYS A 63 5.53 1.44 -1.26
N ALA A 64 5.00 0.58 -0.39
CA ALA A 64 3.64 0.07 -0.52
C ALA A 64 2.60 1.20 -0.51
N ARG A 65 2.76 2.18 0.39
CA ARG A 65 1.95 3.40 0.43
C ARG A 65 2.04 4.19 -0.87
N SER A 66 3.25 4.35 -1.42
CA SER A 66 3.46 5.08 -2.67
C SER A 66 2.74 4.40 -3.84
N ASP A 67 2.85 3.08 -3.95
CA ASP A 67 2.18 2.31 -5.00
C ASP A 67 0.65 2.41 -4.89
N ILE A 68 0.10 2.31 -3.66
CA ILE A 68 -1.34 2.50 -3.42
C ILE A 68 -1.76 3.92 -3.83
N VAL A 69 -1.07 4.97 -3.36
CA VAL A 69 -1.40 6.37 -3.67
C VAL A 69 -1.37 6.64 -5.18
N LEU A 70 -0.36 6.12 -5.89
CA LEU A 70 -0.22 6.31 -7.34
C LEU A 70 -1.28 5.56 -8.15
N SER A 71 -1.99 4.61 -7.55
CA SER A 71 -3.05 3.83 -8.18
C SER A 71 -4.46 4.35 -7.88
N ILE A 72 -4.61 5.48 -7.19
CA ILE A 72 -5.90 6.04 -6.79
C ILE A 72 -6.21 7.28 -7.62
N SER A 73 -7.46 7.42 -8.06
CA SER A 73 -7.88 8.64 -8.74
C SER A 73 -7.80 9.87 -7.81
N PRO A 74 -7.42 11.06 -8.30
CA PRO A 74 -7.25 12.24 -7.46
C PRO A 74 -8.48 12.59 -6.59
N THR A 75 -9.69 12.27 -7.06
CA THR A 75 -10.95 12.53 -6.33
C THR A 75 -11.11 11.68 -5.08
N GLU A 76 -10.47 10.52 -5.02
CA GLU A 76 -10.56 9.58 -3.90
C GLU A 76 -9.35 9.63 -2.95
N LEU A 77 -8.28 10.36 -3.29
CA LEU A 77 -7.10 10.51 -2.40
C LEU A 77 -7.44 11.09 -1.03
N LYS A 78 -8.47 11.95 -0.95
CA LYS A 78 -8.93 12.53 0.32
C LYS A 78 -9.34 11.48 1.36
N GLN A 79 -9.70 10.27 0.92
CA GLN A 79 -10.16 9.20 1.79
C GLN A 79 -9.04 8.61 2.65
N ILE A 80 -7.80 8.67 2.17
CA ILE A 80 -6.62 8.04 2.79
C ILE A 80 -5.60 9.05 3.34
N LYS A 81 -5.92 10.35 3.32
CA LYS A 81 -5.00 11.43 3.69
C LYS A 81 -4.46 11.35 5.12
N ASN A 82 -5.20 10.71 6.02
CA ASN A 82 -4.86 10.58 7.45
C ASN A 82 -4.31 9.17 7.79
N CYS A 83 -3.94 8.38 6.79
CA CYS A 83 -3.42 7.03 6.99
C CYS A 83 -1.88 7.04 7.03
N ASP A 84 -1.33 6.56 8.14
CA ASP A 84 0.11 6.57 8.38
C ASP A 84 0.85 5.35 7.83
N THR A 85 0.13 4.26 7.52
CA THR A 85 0.71 3.00 7.05
C THR A 85 -0.03 2.51 5.79
N SER A 86 0.62 1.67 5.00
CA SER A 86 -0.01 1.05 3.83
C SER A 86 -1.22 0.21 4.23
N ARG A 87 -1.14 -0.47 5.38
CA ARG A 87 -2.25 -1.22 5.96
C ARG A 87 -3.43 -0.34 6.34
N SER A 88 -3.21 0.81 7.00
CA SER A 88 -4.33 1.69 7.36
C SER A 88 -4.99 2.29 6.12
N MET A 89 -4.21 2.59 5.07
CA MET A 89 -4.77 2.98 3.77
C MET A 89 -5.66 1.86 3.19
N TRP A 90 -5.17 0.63 3.17
CA TRP A 90 -5.91 -0.51 2.61
C TRP A 90 -7.22 -0.77 3.35
N LEU A 91 -7.17 -0.86 4.68
CA LEU A 91 -8.36 -1.07 5.52
C LEU A 91 -9.37 0.08 5.35
N ARG A 92 -8.89 1.32 5.22
CA ARG A 92 -9.77 2.48 5.01
C ARG A 92 -10.48 2.43 3.67
N LEU A 93 -9.80 1.95 2.62
CA LEU A 93 -10.42 1.79 1.31
C LEU A 93 -11.44 0.63 1.31
N GLU A 94 -11.11 -0.48 1.96
CA GLU A 94 -12.06 -1.58 2.18
C GLU A 94 -13.31 -1.11 2.93
N GLU A 95 -13.16 -0.32 4.00
CA GLU A 95 -14.28 0.23 4.77
C GLU A 95 -15.22 1.13 3.95
N ILE A 96 -14.70 1.83 2.93
CA ILE A 96 -15.47 2.79 2.14
C ILE A 96 -16.19 2.12 0.97
N TYR A 97 -15.56 1.13 0.34
CA TYR A 97 -15.98 0.60 -0.96
C TYR A 97 -16.45 -0.85 -0.96
N GLN A 98 -16.32 -1.57 0.16
CA GLN A 98 -16.73 -2.97 0.31
C GLN A 98 -17.85 -3.12 1.33
#